data_AF-A0A6V7IQW9-F1
#
_entry.id   AF-A0A6V7IQW9-F1
#
_cell.length_a   1.000
_cell.length_b   1.000
_cell.length_c   1.000
_cell.angle_alpha   90.00
_cell.angle_beta   90.00
_cell.angle_gamma   90.00
#
_symmetry.space_group_name_H-M   'P 1'
#
loop_
_entity.id
_entity.type
_entity.pdbx_description
1 polymer ?
#
loop_
_entity_poly.entity_id
_entity_poly.type
_entity_poly.pdbx_seq_one_letter_code
_entity_poly.pdbx_strand_id
1 'polypeptide(L)'
;MSGFIMMMTQQGKLLYISENAAEYLGHSMEDLLIHGDSVYDVIDKQDHAVVQNQLARSGPMSSNDRRLFLCRINVSRNSRRQLRFGDQK
;
A
#
# COMPACT_ATOMS: atom_id res chain seq x y z
N MET A 1 -2.40 -14.25 -9.43
CA MET A 1 -2.27 -12.78 -9.38
C MET A 1 -1.17 -12.47 -8.39
N SER A 2 -0.13 -11.74 -8.78
CA SER A 2 0.89 -11.23 -7.85
C SER A 2 0.46 -9.84 -7.37
N GLY A 3 0.11 -9.71 -6.10
CA GLY A 3 -0.36 -8.46 -5.51
C GLY A 3 -1.35 -8.70 -4.37
N PHE A 4 -1.70 -7.61 -3.71
CA PHE A 4 -2.66 -7.57 -2.62
C PHE A 4 -3.64 -6.42 -2.84
N ILE A 5 -4.71 -6.39 -2.06
CA ILE A 5 -5.74 -5.36 -2.13
C ILE A 5 -5.66 -4.50 -0.86
N MET A 6 -5.82 -3.19 -1.04
CA MET A 6 -5.93 -2.23 0.03
C MET A 6 -7.08 -1.27 -0.30
N MET A 7 -7.89 -0.95 0.71
CA MET A 7 -8.95 0.04 0.61
C MET A 7 -8.71 1.14 1.62
N MET A 8 -8.93 2.38 1.20
CA MET A 8 -8.68 3.57 2.01
C MET A 8 -9.66 4.69 1.66
N THR A 9 -9.77 5.68 2.55
CA THR A 9 -10.52 6.92 2.28
C THR A 9 -9.73 7.86 1.36
N GLN A 10 -10.38 8.92 0.87
CA GLN A 10 -9.70 9.99 0.10
C GLN A 10 -8.61 10.71 0.91
N GLN A 11 -8.69 10.69 2.24
CA GLN A 11 -7.68 11.24 3.13
C GLN A 11 -6.54 10.24 3.42
N GLY A 12 -6.57 9.05 2.84
CA GLY A 12 -5.55 8.02 3.02
C GLY A 12 -5.73 7.17 4.27
N LYS A 13 -6.85 7.28 5.00
CA LYS A 13 -7.14 6.40 6.14
C LYS A 13 -7.41 4.98 5.64
N LEU A 14 -6.69 4.00 6.16
CA LEU A 14 -6.83 2.59 5.80
C LEU A 14 -8.14 2.02 6.37
N LEU A 15 -8.87 1.30 5.52
CA LEU A 15 -10.14 0.65 5.87
C LEU A 15 -10.05 -0.87 5.79
N TYR A 16 -9.23 -1.37 4.86
CA TYR A 16 -9.05 -2.80 4.62
C TYR A 16 -7.70 -3.07 3.97
N ILE A 17 -7.09 -4.19 4.36
CA ILE A 17 -5.92 -4.79 3.71
C ILE A 17 -6.22 -6.29 3.58
N SER A 18 -5.94 -6.88 2.41
CA SER A 18 -6.07 -8.33 2.24
C SER A 18 -5.00 -9.09 3.02
N GLU A 19 -5.35 -10.29 3.50
CA GLU A 19 -4.49 -11.14 4.34
C GLU A 19 -3.11 -11.38 3.72
N ASN A 20 -3.05 -11.58 2.41
CA ASN A 20 -1.80 -11.86 1.68
C ASN A 20 -0.85 -10.64 1.58
N ALA A 21 -1.25 -9.43 1.99
CA ALA A 21 -0.37 -8.25 1.96
C ALA A 21 0.87 -8.41 2.84
N ALA A 22 0.78 -9.22 3.90
CA ALA A 22 1.91 -9.54 4.78
C ALA A 22 3.08 -10.19 4.01
N GLU A 23 2.82 -10.91 2.92
CA GLU A 23 3.86 -11.52 2.09
C GLU A 23 4.70 -10.48 1.33
N TYR A 24 4.10 -9.32 1.02
CA TYR A 24 4.72 -8.25 0.23
C TYR A 24 5.34 -7.16 1.10
N LEU A 25 4.64 -6.80 2.18
CA LEU A 25 5.02 -5.69 3.06
C LEU A 25 5.87 -6.19 4.24
N GLY A 26 5.62 -7.43 4.70
CA GLY A 26 6.14 -8.07 5.92
C GLY A 26 6.04 -7.25 7.20
N HIS A 27 5.11 -6.30 7.21
CA HIS A 27 4.44 -5.83 8.42
C HIS A 27 3.32 -6.81 8.76
N SER A 28 2.99 -6.97 10.04
CA SER A 28 1.74 -7.63 10.38
C SER A 28 0.57 -6.74 9.92
N MET A 29 -0.56 -7.35 9.53
CA MET A 29 -1.76 -6.59 9.18
C MET A 29 -2.23 -5.72 10.36
N GLU A 30 -2.00 -6.18 11.59
CA GLU A 30 -2.29 -5.46 12.82
C GLU A 30 -1.46 -4.17 12.95
N ASP A 31 -0.16 -4.21 12.66
CA ASP A 31 0.67 -3.00 12.70
C ASP A 31 0.17 -1.92 11.73
N LEU A 32 -0.35 -2.34 10.57
CA LEU A 32 -0.85 -1.46 9.52
C LEU A 32 -2.29 -0.97 9.71
N LEU A 33 -3.13 -1.65 10.49
CA LEU A 33 -4.53 -1.24 10.69
C LEU A 33 -4.81 -0.70 12.09
N ILE A 34 -4.07 -1.19 13.10
CA ILE A 34 -4.27 -0.83 14.51
C ILE A 34 -3.33 0.31 14.91
N HIS A 35 -2.07 0.29 14.43
CA HIS A 35 -1.06 1.26 14.84
C HIS A 35 -0.74 2.34 13.80
N GLY A 36 -0.85 2.03 12.50
CA GLY A 36 -0.68 2.98 11.40
C GLY A 36 -1.93 3.12 10.56
N ASP A 37 -2.97 3.79 11.06
CA ASP A 37 -4.27 3.88 10.38
C ASP A 37 -4.24 4.72 9.07
N SER A 38 -3.07 5.22 8.68
CA SER A 38 -2.84 6.03 7.48
C SER A 38 -1.89 5.34 6.50
N VAL A 39 -2.27 5.33 5.22
CA VAL A 39 -1.41 4.84 4.12
C VAL A 39 -0.09 5.62 4.02
N TYR A 40 -0.07 6.87 4.51
CA TYR A 40 1.14 7.71 4.48
C TYR A 40 2.21 7.27 5.49
N ASP A 41 1.87 6.43 6.47
CA ASP A 41 2.85 5.86 7.40
C ASP A 41 3.76 4.84 6.71
N VAL A 42 3.27 4.20 5.64
CA VAL A 42 4.02 3.22 4.87
C VAL A 42 4.57 3.76 3.55
N ILE A 43 3.97 4.79 2.95
CA ILE A 43 4.50 5.36 1.70
C ILE A 43 5.77 6.17 1.97
N ASP A 44 6.75 6.10 1.07
CA ASP A 44 7.93 6.97 1.09
C ASP A 44 7.49 8.45 1.07
N LYS A 45 8.05 9.26 1.96
CA LYS A 45 7.70 10.69 2.10
C LYS A 45 7.81 11.47 0.78
N GLN A 46 8.72 11.08 -0.12
CA GLN A 46 8.88 11.70 -1.43
C GLN A 46 7.65 11.53 -2.33
N ASP A 47 6.89 10.45 -2.14
CA ASP A 47 5.74 10.11 -2.98
C ASP A 47 4.40 10.57 -2.37
N HIS A 48 4.40 11.11 -1.14
CA HIS A 48 3.18 11.55 -0.44
C HIS A 48 2.33 12.52 -1.26
N ALA A 49 2.96 13.55 -1.86
CA ALA A 49 2.25 14.55 -2.65
C ALA A 49 1.58 13.95 -3.91
N VAL A 50 2.22 12.96 -4.53
CA VAL A 50 1.66 12.26 -5.70
C VAL A 50 0.44 11.45 -5.28
N VAL A 51 0.53 10.70 -4.19
CA VAL A 51 -0.60 9.89 -3.69
C VAL A 51 -1.76 10.77 -3.23
N GLN A 52 -1.50 11.87 -2.52
CA GLN A 52 -2.52 12.84 -2.15
C GLN A 52 -3.26 13.39 -3.37
N ASN A 53 -2.54 13.79 -4.42
CA ASN A 53 -3.15 14.28 -5.65
C ASN A 53 -3.99 13.20 -6.34
N GLN A 54 -3.56 11.94 -6.31
CA GLN A 54 -4.33 10.84 -6.87
C GLN A 54 -5.58 10.52 -6.06
N LEU A 55 -5.56 10.68 -4.73
CA LEU A 55 -6.73 10.44 -3.88
C LEU A 55 -7.71 11.63 -3.87
N ALA A 56 -7.22 12.87 -3.90
CA ALA A 56 -8.01 14.10 -3.85
C ALA A 56 -8.77 14.41 -5.15
N ARG A 57 -8.46 13.72 -6.24
CA ARG A 57 -9.20 13.85 -7.50
C ARG A 57 -10.65 13.42 -7.28
N SER A 58 -11.53 14.39 -7.19
CA SER A 58 -12.98 14.22 -7.16
C SER A 58 -13.52 14.35 -8.58
N GLY A 59 -13.73 13.21 -9.25
CA GLY A 59 -14.52 13.13 -10.48
C GLY A 59 -15.79 12.35 -10.19
N PRO A 60 -16.90 12.54 -10.94
CA PRO A 60 -18.00 11.60 -10.87
C PRO A 60 -17.42 10.19 -11.05
N MET A 61 -17.80 9.26 -10.17
CA MET A 61 -17.49 7.83 -10.25
C MET A 61 -18.13 7.25 -11.52
N SER A 62 -17.70 7.72 -12.68
CA SER A 62 -17.94 7.05 -13.94
C SER A 62 -17.11 5.77 -13.88
N SER A 63 -17.65 4.70 -14.44
CA SER A 63 -17.02 3.38 -14.52
C SER A 63 -15.62 3.37 -15.17
N ASN A 64 -15.16 4.51 -15.70
CA ASN A 64 -13.84 4.71 -16.30
C ASN A 64 -12.79 5.38 -15.40
N ASP A 65 -13.08 5.72 -14.14
CA ASP A 65 -12.10 6.37 -13.24
C ASP A 65 -11.10 5.38 -12.60
N ARG A 66 -10.54 4.49 -13.44
CA ARG A 66 -9.43 3.62 -13.04
C ARG A 66 -8.15 4.44 -13.01
N ARG A 67 -7.58 4.57 -11.82
CA ARG A 67 -6.32 5.29 -11.59
C ARG A 67 -5.16 4.32 -11.53
N LEU A 68 -4.11 4.63 -12.26
CA LEU A 68 -2.84 3.91 -12.22
C LEU A 68 -1.75 4.91 -11.83
N PHE A 69 -1.02 4.61 -10.78
CA PHE A 69 0.16 5.37 -10.36
C PHE A 69 1.17 4.43 -9.71
N LEU A 70 2.40 4.91 -9.56
CA LEU A 70 3.48 4.21 -8.87
C LEU A 70 3.84 5.00 -7.61
N CYS A 71 4.10 4.29 -6.53
CA CYS A 71 4.67 4.85 -5.30
C CYS A 71 5.56 3.81 -4.64
N ARG A 72 6.52 4.26 -3.82
CA ARG A 72 7.36 3.42 -2.99
C ARG A 72 6.69 3.17 -1.66
N ILE A 73 6.65 1.90 -1.26
CA ILE A 73 6.18 1.48 0.05
C ILE A 73 7.37 1.01 0.87
N ASN A 74 7.50 1.54 2.08
CA ASN A 74 8.44 1.10 3.09
C ASN A 74 8.02 -0.29 3.58
N VAL A 75 8.77 -1.31 3.17
CA VAL A 75 8.60 -2.68 3.67
C VAL A 75 9.39 -2.89 4.96
N SER A 76 8.85 -3.76 5.81
CA SER A 76 9.51 -4.18 7.05
C SER A 76 10.90 -4.77 6.79
N ARG A 77 11.79 -4.59 7.78
CA ARG A 77 13.13 -5.19 7.74
C ARG A 77 13.08 -6.72 7.75
N ASN A 78 12.02 -7.33 8.29
CA ASN A 78 11.86 -8.78 8.33
C ASN A 78 11.53 -9.37 6.94
N SER A 79 10.79 -8.66 6.09
CA SER A 79 10.39 -9.11 4.73
C SER A 79 11.57 -9.14 3.76
N ARG A 80 12.54 -8.22 3.87
CA ARG A 80 13.73 -8.17 2.99
C ARG A 80 14.58 -9.45 3.03
N ARG A 81 14.48 -10.26 4.09
CA ARG A 81 15.21 -11.53 4.21
C ARG A 81 14.56 -12.68 3.42
N GLN A 82 13.26 -12.63 3.15
CA GLN A 82 12.57 -13.72 2.46
C GLN A 82 12.67 -13.65 0.93
N LEU A 83 12.78 -12.45 0.34
CA LEU A 83 12.93 -12.29 -1.12
C LEU A 83 14.26 -12.84 -1.69
N ARG A 84 15.22 -13.23 -0.84
CA ARG A 84 16.54 -13.71 -1.27
C ARG A 84 16.66 -15.22 -1.42
N PHE A 85 15.62 -16.01 -1.16
CA PHE A 85 15.69 -17.47 -1.21
C PHE A 85 15.30 -18.10 -2.57
N GLY A 86 15.11 -17.30 -3.63
CA GLY A 86 14.62 -17.78 -4.93
C GLY A 86 15.65 -18.04 -6.04
N ASP A 87 16.83 -17.42 -6.00
CA ASP A 87 17.80 -17.42 -7.13
C ASP A 87 19.00 -18.36 -6.91
N GLN A 88 18.74 -19.59 -6.48
CA GLN A 88 19.80 -20.60 -6.43
C GLN A 88 19.23 -22.00 -6.70
N LYS A 89 18.94 -22.28 -7.97
CA LYS A 89 18.97 -23.62 -8.55
C LYS A 89 19.47 -23.56 -9.99
#